data_AF-A0A1M5LWF6-F1
#
_entry.id   AF-A0A1M5LWF6-F1
#
_cell.length_a   1.000
_cell.length_b   1.000
_cell.length_c   1.000
_cell.angle_alpha   90.00
_cell.angle_beta   90.00
_cell.angle_gamma   90.00
#
_symmetry.space_group_name_H-M   'P 1'
#
loop_
_entity.id
_entity.type
_entity.pdbx_description
1 polymer ?
#
loop_
_entity_poly.entity_id
_entity_poly.type
_entity_poly.pdbx_seq_one_letter_code
_entity_poly.pdbx_strand_id
1 'polypeptide(L)' 'MSKIMFDYTKSILERVSFDPTLFCKELEKAIKTLLPYEMEQLNEWLSTFIIEKPELKQCLVLVKV' A
#
# COMPACT_ATOMS: atom_id res chain seq x y z
N MET A 1 6.89 -17.72 8.21
CA MET A 1 7.70 -17.26 7.06
C MET A 1 6.94 -16.32 6.11
N SER A 2 5.67 -16.03 6.35
CA SER A 2 4.71 -15.35 5.46
C SER A 2 4.58 -13.83 5.64
N LYS A 3 5.52 -13.18 6.33
CA LYS A 3 5.47 -11.73 6.63
C LYS A 3 6.43 -10.88 5.80
N ILE A 4 7.38 -11.52 5.12
CA ILE A 4 8.49 -10.85 4.43
C ILE A 4 7.99 -9.96 3.30
N MET A 5 7.01 -10.43 2.51
CA MET A 5 6.55 -9.68 1.33
C MET A 5 5.65 -8.51 1.71
N PHE A 6 4.79 -8.70 2.71
CA PHE A 6 4.07 -7.60 3.34
C PHE A 6 4.99 -6.55 3.95
N ASP A 7 5.96 -6.94 4.79
CA ASP A 7 6.88 -6.01 5.44
C ASP A 7 7.75 -5.23 4.42
N TYR A 8 8.21 -5.92 3.37
CA TYR A 8 8.92 -5.31 2.24
C TYR A 8 8.04 -4.27 1.52
N THR A 9 6.80 -4.64 1.19
CA THR A 9 5.83 -3.76 0.55
C THR A 9 5.57 -2.52 1.40
N LYS A 10 5.31 -2.71 2.70
CA LYS A 10 5.07 -1.63 3.66
C LYS A 10 6.24 -0.66 3.70
N SER A 11 7.47 -1.17 3.79
CA SER A 11 8.68 -0.34 3.80
C SER A 11 8.86 0.48 2.53
N ILE A 12 8.57 -0.09 1.35
CA ILE A 12 8.60 0.65 0.08
C ILE A 12 7.55 1.76 0.10
N LEU A 13 6.30 1.42 0.42
CA LEU A 13 5.19 2.38 0.44
C LEU A 13 5.45 3.54 1.41
N GLU A 14 5.95 3.25 2.61
CA GLU A 14 6.39 4.28 3.57
C GLU A 14 7.47 5.17 2.97
N ARG A 15 8.49 4.59 2.32
CA ARG A 15 9.59 5.34 1.72
C ARG A 15 9.16 6.23 0.56
N VAL A 16 8.20 5.81 -0.26
CA VAL A 16 7.71 6.59 -1.41
C VAL A 16 6.51 7.48 -1.09
N SER A 17 6.01 7.44 0.15
CA SER A 17 4.82 8.18 0.60
C SER A 17 4.95 9.71 0.61
N PHE A 18 6.08 10.26 0.16
CA PHE A 18 6.26 11.69 -0.06
C PHE A 18 5.79 12.14 -1.45
N ASP A 19 5.65 11.20 -2.40
CA ASP A 19 5.22 11.46 -3.76
C ASP A 19 3.97 10.60 -4.06
N PRO A 20 2.77 11.19 -4.14
CA PRO A 20 1.54 10.44 -4.40
C PRO A 20 1.56 9.68 -5.72
N THR A 21 2.24 10.19 -6.74
CA THR A 21 2.32 9.52 -8.06
C THR A 21 3.19 8.28 -7.97
N LEU A 22 4.33 8.37 -7.27
CA LEU A 22 5.21 7.22 -7.04
C LEU A 22 4.55 6.20 -6.11
N PHE A 23 3.86 6.67 -5.06
CA PHE A 23 3.12 5.82 -4.14
C PHE A 23 2.05 4.99 -4.86
N CYS A 24 1.23 5.62 -5.71
CA CYS A 24 0.23 4.91 -6.51
C CYS A 24 0.87 3.81 -7.39
N LYS A 25 2.04 4.06 -8.00
CA LYS A 25 2.75 3.08 -8.84
C LYS A 25 3.26 1.88 -8.05
N GLU A 26 3.86 2.11 -6.88
CA GLU A 26 4.35 1.02 -6.02
C GLU A 26 3.18 0.26 -5.37
N LEU A 27 2.09 0.95 -5.03
CA LEU A 27 0.87 0.32 -4.55
C LEU A 27 0.26 -0.62 -5.60
N GLU A 28 0.22 -0.22 -6.87
CA GLU A 28 -0.26 -1.09 -7.94
C GLU A 28 0.59 -2.36 -8.08
N LYS A 29 1.92 -2.25 -7.93
CA LYS A 29 2.82 -3.42 -7.93
C LYS A 29 2.57 -4.33 -6.74
N ALA A 30 2.37 -3.75 -5.56
CA ALA A 30 2.04 -4.49 -4.35
C ALA A 30 0.77 -5.32 -4.52
N ILE A 31 -0.30 -4.71 -5.06
CA ILE A 31 -1.58 -5.39 -5.29
C ILE A 31 -1.42 -6.60 -6.22
N LYS A 32 -0.55 -6.51 -7.23
CA LYS A 32 -0.28 -7.60 -8.17
C LYS A 32 0.62 -8.71 -7.60
N THR A 33 1.35 -8.43 -6.52
CA THR A 33 2.39 -9.32 -5.98
C THR A 33 1.95 -10.02 -4.70
N LEU A 34 1.16 -9.34 -3.87
CA LEU A 34 0.73 -9.84 -2.57
C LEU A 34 -0.33 -10.93 -2.70
N LEU A 35 -0.28 -11.90 -1.79
CA LEU A 35 -1.32 -12.92 -1.65
C LEU A 35 -2.59 -12.32 -1.02
N PRO A 36 -3.77 -12.96 -1.15
CA PRO A 36 -5.04 -12.42 -0.65
C PRO A 36 -5.01 -12.02 0.83
N TYR A 37 -4.38 -12.82 1.70
CA TYR A 37 -4.28 -12.52 3.14
C TYR A 37 -3.32 -11.37 3.45
N GLU A 38 -2.33 -11.11 2.58
CA GLU A 38 -1.43 -9.96 2.70
C GLU A 38 -2.10 -8.68 2.17
N MET A 39 -2.97 -8.83 1.17
CA MET A 39 -3.82 -7.76 0.66
C MET A 39 -4.82 -7.25 1.70
N GLU A 40 -5.41 -8.14 2.51
CA GLU A 40 -6.25 -7.73 3.65
C GLU A 40 -5.46 -6.92 4.67
N GLN A 41 -4.26 -7.38 5.05
CA GLN A 41 -3.37 -6.64 5.96
C GLN A 41 -2.93 -5.29 5.37
N LEU A 42 -2.67 -5.23 4.06
CA LEU A 42 -2.32 -3.99 3.37
C LEU A 42 -3.47 -2.99 3.39
N ASN A 43 -4.70 -3.46 3.20
CA ASN A 43 -5.90 -2.62 3.28
C ASN A 43 -6.10 -2.00 4.68
N GLU A 44 -5.97 -2.80 5.73
CA GLU A 44 -6.09 -2.32 7.11
C GLU A 44 -5.01 -1.28 7.43
N TRP A 45 -3.77 -1.57 7.03
CA TRP A 45 -2.67 -0.64 7.23
C TRP A 45 -2.84 0.66 6.43
N LEU A 46 -3.17 0.59 5.14
CA LEU A 46 -3.39 1.75 4.27
C LEU A 46 -4.50 2.66 4.81
N SER A 47 -5.59 2.06 5.31
CA SER A 47 -6.72 2.81 5.87
C SER A 47 -6.31 3.69 7.04
N THR A 48 -5.33 3.24 7.84
CA THR A 48 -4.77 4.03 8.95
C THR A 48 -3.71 5.02 8.45
N PHE A 49 -2.83 4.57 7.55
CA PHE A 49 -1.71 5.37 7.05
C PHE A 49 -2.15 6.63 6.28
N ILE A 50 -3.25 6.54 5.54
CA ILE A 50 -3.75 7.63 4.69
C ILE A 50 -4.55 8.67 5.50
N ILE A 51 -4.93 8.37 6.75
CA ILE A 51 -5.54 9.37 7.65
C ILE A 51 -4.57 10.52 7.90
N GLU A 52 -3.29 10.22 8.09
CA GLU A 52 -2.24 11.23 8.29
C GLU A 52 -1.76 11.86 6.97
N LYS A 53 -2.08 11.25 5.82
CA LYS A 53 -1.63 11.65 4.48
C LYS A 53 -2.79 11.73 3.48
N PRO A 54 -3.65 12.76 3.59
CA PRO A 54 -4.83 12.88 2.74
C PRO A 54 -4.50 12.96 1.23
N GLU A 55 -3.30 13.41 0.86
CA GLU A 55 -2.79 13.45 -0.51
C GLU A 55 -2.70 12.07 -1.17
N LEU A 56 -2.59 11.00 -0.38
CA LEU A 56 -2.52 9.62 -0.85
C LEU A 56 -3.91 8.99 -1.05
N LYS A 57 -5.00 9.68 -0.66
CA LYS A 57 -6.38 9.16 -0.82
C LYS A 57 -6.73 8.83 -2.26
N GLN A 58 -6.15 9.54 -3.22
CA GLN A 58 -6.32 9.24 -4.65
C GLN A 58 -5.83 7.83 -5.04
N CYS A 59 -4.82 7.30 -4.34
CA CYS A 59 -4.28 5.97 -4.60
C CYS A 59 -5.18 4.85 -4.04
N LEU A 60 -6.11 5.15 -3.11
CA LEU A 60 -7.07 4.17 -2.59
C LEU A 60 -8.03 3.65 -3.66
N VAL A 61 -8.24 4.40 -4.74
CA VAL A 61 -9.06 3.97 -5.87
C VAL A 61 -8.50 2.67 -6.49
N LEU A 62 -7.18 2.45 -6.41
CA LEU A 62 -6.53 1.25 -6.94
C LEU A 62 -6.83 -0.02 -6.13
N VAL A 63 -7.21 0.12 -4.86
CA VAL A 63 -7.48 -1.00 -3.96
C VAL A 63 -8.96 -1.41 -3.95
N LYS A 64 -9.84 -0.59 -4.52
CA LYS A 64 -11.24 -0.96 -4.75
C LYS A 64 -11.33 -1.91 -5.95
N VAL A 65 -11.20 -3.21 -5.69
CA VAL A 65 -11.62 -4.30 -6.58
C VAL A 65 -12.67 -5.12 -5.84
#